data_AF-A0A417CFP4-F1
#
_entry.id   AF-A0A417CFP4-F1
#
_cell.length_a   1.000
_cell.length_b   1.000
_cell.length_c   1.000
_cell.angle_alpha   90.00
_cell.angle_beta   90.00
_cell.angle_gamma   90.00
#
_symmetry.space_group_name_H-M   'P 1'
#
loop_
_entity.id
_entity.type
_entity.pdbx_description
1 polymer ?
#
loop_
_entity_poly.entity_id
_entity_poly.type
_entity_poly.pdbx_seq_one_letter_code
_entity_poly.pdbx_strand_id
1 'polypeptide(L)'
;MIGGMKVKKGITILIAIFMILGCSACKQKTKEKKKTSNVTQSDLKTANSDSLIVYFSWSGHTRDLAKMIQKETKGDLFEIVPVKAYSDDYDTVVDQAKQEQKDKARPQIAYHIDHLDKYQTIYVGYPKMEYSL
;
A
#
# COMPACT_ATOMS: atom_id res chain seq x y z
N MET A 1 59.71 -29.50 8.51
CA MET A 1 58.99 -30.56 7.77
C MET A 1 57.62 -30.76 8.43
N ILE A 2 56.60 -30.82 7.58
CA ILE A 2 55.17 -31.00 7.86
C ILE A 2 54.93 -32.31 8.64
N GLY A 3 53.96 -32.35 9.55
CA GLY A 3 53.42 -33.65 9.98
C GLY A 3 52.65 -33.71 11.31
N GLY A 4 51.37 -33.36 11.27
CA GLY A 4 50.28 -34.16 11.85
C GLY A 4 50.19 -34.33 13.37
N MET A 5 49.29 -33.57 14.01
CA MET A 5 48.68 -33.96 15.28
C MET A 5 47.15 -33.92 15.22
N LYS A 6 46.59 -35.08 14.84
CA LYS A 6 45.40 -35.77 15.35
C LYS A 6 44.34 -34.90 16.05
N VAL A 7 43.26 -34.63 15.31
CA VAL A 7 41.97 -34.14 15.83
C VAL A 7 41.48 -35.11 16.92
N LYS A 8 41.41 -34.64 18.16
CA LYS A 8 41.01 -35.44 19.32
C LYS A 8 39.50 -35.70 19.23
N LYS A 9 39.12 -36.98 19.27
CA LYS A 9 37.76 -37.54 19.10
C LYS A 9 36.72 -37.14 20.17
N GLY A 10 36.89 -36.00 20.82
CA GLY A 10 36.03 -35.50 21.91
C GLY A 10 35.08 -34.36 21.53
N ILE A 11 35.15 -33.82 20.31
CA ILE A 11 34.38 -32.62 19.91
C ILE A 11 33.17 -32.94 19.02
N THR A 12 33.13 -34.11 18.37
CA THR A 12 32.03 -34.48 17.46
C THR A 12 30.80 -35.06 18.17
N ILE A 13 30.91 -35.43 19.46
CA ILE A 13 29.80 -36.02 20.23
C ILE A 13 28.88 -34.95 20.86
N LEU A 14 29.34 -33.69 20.97
CA LEU A 14 28.52 -32.62 21.55
C LEU A 14 27.42 -32.08 20.60
N ILE A 15 27.44 -32.47 19.32
CA ILE A 15 26.53 -31.94 18.29
C ILE A 15 25.26 -32.82 18.13
N ALA A 16 25.18 -34.00 18.77
CA ALA A 16 24.12 -34.97 18.52
C ALA A 16 23.07 -35.17 19.64
N ILE A 17 23.14 -34.43 20.76
CA ILE A 17 22.23 -34.64 21.93
C ILE A 17 21.12 -33.58 22.04
N PHE A 18 21.07 -32.57 21.18
CA PHE A 18 20.07 -31.51 21.25
C PHE A 18 18.93 -31.66 20.24
N MET A 19 18.46 -32.90 19.99
CA MET A 19 17.41 -33.11 18.99
C MET A 19 16.05 -33.59 19.47
N ILE A 20 15.82 -34.27 20.59
CA ILE A 20 14.44 -34.70 20.88
C ILE A 20 14.19 -34.80 22.37
N LEU A 21 13.35 -33.88 22.89
CA LEU A 21 12.18 -34.15 23.75
C LEU A 21 11.60 -32.82 24.21
N GLY A 22 10.46 -32.47 23.60
CA GLY A 22 9.73 -31.24 23.87
C GLY A 22 8.95 -31.26 25.18
N CYS A 23 8.66 -30.06 25.68
CA CYS A 23 7.57 -29.83 26.62
C CYS A 23 6.84 -28.52 26.24
N SER A 24 5.52 -28.68 26.10
CA SER A 24 4.40 -27.75 26.03
C SER A 24 4.59 -26.24 26.26
N ALA A 25 4.01 -25.50 25.32
CA ALA A 25 3.21 -24.29 25.51
C ALA A 25 3.73 -23.15 26.42
N CYS A 26 4.29 -22.13 25.78
CA CYS A 26 3.89 -20.74 26.02
C CYS A 26 3.87 -19.97 24.69
N LYS A 27 2.67 -19.54 24.29
CA LYS A 27 2.44 -18.49 23.30
C LYS A 27 2.96 -17.18 23.88
N GLN A 28 3.95 -16.57 23.22
CA GLN A 28 4.13 -15.11 23.17
C GLN A 28 5.12 -14.82 22.03
N LYS A 29 4.59 -14.72 20.82
CA LYS A 29 5.30 -14.03 19.74
C LYS A 29 4.99 -12.55 19.88
N THR A 30 5.88 -11.87 20.58
CA THR A 30 6.17 -10.46 20.30
C THR A 30 6.59 -10.39 18.84
N LYS A 31 5.70 -9.90 17.98
CA LYS A 31 6.00 -9.50 16.61
C LYS A 31 5.83 -7.99 16.56
N GLU A 32 6.93 -7.37 16.12
CA GLU A 32 7.15 -5.96 15.91
C GLU A 32 5.91 -5.25 15.35
N LYS A 33 5.73 -4.00 15.78
CA LYS A 33 4.95 -3.02 15.04
C LYS A 33 5.40 -3.04 13.58
N LYS A 34 4.66 -3.71 12.71
CA LYS A 34 4.60 -3.30 11.31
C LYS A 34 3.99 -1.91 11.37
N LYS A 35 4.82 -0.87 11.21
CA LYS A 35 4.38 0.49 10.92
C LYS A 35 3.77 0.45 9.51
N THR A 36 2.60 -0.17 9.42
CA THR A 36 1.63 0.08 8.35
C THR A 36 1.28 1.53 8.56
N SER A 37 1.77 2.41 7.69
CA SER A 37 1.31 3.78 7.61
C SER A 37 -0.17 3.72 7.19
N ASN A 38 -1.03 3.49 8.18
CA ASN A 38 -2.43 3.86 8.13
C ASN A 38 -2.44 5.38 8.03
N VAL A 39 -2.41 5.91 6.81
CA VAL A 39 -2.93 7.26 6.59
C VAL A 39 -4.44 7.08 6.61
N THR A 40 -5.00 7.25 7.80
CA THR A 40 -6.43 7.41 8.02
C THR A 40 -6.91 8.52 7.09
N GLN A 41 -7.87 8.19 6.24
CA GLN A 41 -8.43 9.11 5.27
C GLN A 41 -9.09 10.27 6.02
N SER A 42 -8.36 11.38 6.03
CA SER A 42 -8.63 12.66 6.63
C SER A 42 -7.87 13.66 5.76
N ASP A 43 -8.34 14.92 5.71
CA ASP A 43 -7.75 15.94 4.85
C ASP A 43 -6.22 15.96 4.98
N LEU A 44 -5.52 16.00 3.86
CA LEU A 44 -4.06 16.07 3.87
C LEU A 44 -3.65 17.52 4.16
N LYS A 45 -3.29 17.77 5.43
CA LYS A 45 -2.92 19.12 5.91
C LYS A 45 -1.45 19.48 5.72
N THR A 46 -0.59 18.47 5.65
CA THR A 46 0.86 18.64 5.61
C THR A 46 1.47 17.71 4.57
N ALA A 47 2.28 18.27 3.68
CA ALA A 47 3.12 17.52 2.76
C ALA A 47 4.28 16.85 3.53
N ASN A 48 4.40 15.54 3.40
CA ASN A 48 5.48 14.75 4.01
C ASN A 48 6.55 14.33 2.99
N SER A 49 6.37 14.73 1.73
CA SER A 49 7.26 14.43 0.60
C SER A 49 7.08 15.48 -0.51
N ASP A 50 8.02 15.52 -1.46
CA ASP A 50 7.96 16.41 -2.63
C ASP A 50 6.95 15.96 -3.70
N SER A 51 6.48 14.72 -3.60
CA SER A 51 5.60 14.10 -4.59
C SER A 51 4.26 13.69 -3.98
N LEU A 52 3.18 13.91 -4.73
CA LEU A 52 1.84 13.50 -4.35
C LEU A 52 1.27 12.54 -5.40
N ILE A 53 0.69 11.44 -4.95
CA ILE A 53 -0.06 10.50 -5.77
C ILE A 53 -1.54 10.68 -5.45
N VAL A 54 -2.27 11.32 -6.35
CA VAL A 54 -3.72 11.48 -6.31
C VAL A 54 -4.36 10.40 -7.17
N TYR A 55 -5.33 9.65 -6.65
CA TYR A 55 -6.00 8.64 -7.47
C TYR A 55 -7.48 8.44 -7.15
N PHE A 56 -8.27 8.09 -8.16
CA PHE A 56 -9.61 7.51 -8.01
C PHE A 56 -9.55 6.03 -8.35
N SER A 57 -10.28 5.19 -7.61
CA SER A 57 -10.31 3.74 -7.84
C SER A 57 -11.68 3.16 -7.54
N TRP A 58 -12.43 2.80 -8.59
CA TRP A 58 -13.72 2.13 -8.44
C TRP A 58 -13.59 0.66 -7.99
N SER A 59 -12.90 -0.18 -8.79
CA SER A 59 -12.76 -1.64 -8.51
C SER A 59 -11.46 -2.05 -7.82
N GLY A 60 -10.59 -1.10 -7.46
CA GLY A 60 -9.36 -1.35 -6.69
C GLY A 60 -8.06 -1.38 -7.50
N HIS A 61 -8.10 -1.56 -8.82
CA HIS A 61 -6.90 -1.68 -9.63
C HIS A 61 -6.00 -0.44 -9.59
N THR A 62 -6.61 0.74 -9.73
CA THR A 62 -5.87 2.01 -9.69
C THR A 62 -5.26 2.25 -8.30
N ARG A 63 -5.93 1.82 -7.23
CA ARG A 63 -5.38 1.86 -5.87
C ARG A 63 -4.09 1.07 -5.75
N ASP A 64 -4.07 -0.14 -6.30
CA ASP A 64 -2.88 -1.00 -6.23
C ASP A 64 -1.72 -0.40 -7.03
N LEU A 65 -2.01 0.18 -8.20
CA LEU A 65 -1.01 0.93 -8.97
C LEU A 65 -0.50 2.16 -8.21
N ALA A 66 -1.39 2.94 -7.58
CA ALA A 66 -1.01 4.10 -6.79
C ALA A 66 -0.09 3.72 -5.62
N LYS A 67 -0.36 2.59 -4.94
CA LYS A 67 0.52 2.04 -3.90
C LYS A 67 1.88 1.60 -4.44
N MET A 68 1.93 1.05 -5.65
CA MET A 68 3.21 0.71 -6.30
C MET A 68 4.02 1.99 -6.58
N ILE A 69 3.39 3.02 -7.16
CA ILE A 69 4.04 4.32 -7.40
C ILE A 69 4.50 4.96 -6.09
N GLN A 70 3.67 4.92 -5.05
CA GLN A 70 4.02 5.42 -3.72
C GLN A 70 5.28 4.73 -3.17
N LYS A 71 5.39 3.42 -3.34
CA LYS A 71 6.56 2.65 -2.88
C LYS A 71 7.84 3.09 -3.58
N GLU A 72 7.79 3.40 -4.87
CA GLU A 72 8.96 3.83 -5.64
C GLU A 72 9.33 5.29 -5.38
N THR A 73 8.34 6.19 -5.37
CA THR A 73 8.54 7.64 -5.24
C THR A 73 8.66 8.13 -3.81
N LYS A 74 8.22 7.33 -2.84
CA LYS A 74 8.02 7.73 -1.42
C LYS A 74 7.06 8.91 -1.26
N GLY A 75 6.21 9.16 -2.27
CA GLY A 75 5.25 10.25 -2.26
C GLY A 75 4.11 10.05 -1.28
N ASP A 76 3.40 11.15 -1.00
CA ASP A 76 2.16 11.13 -0.24
C ASP A 76 1.06 10.52 -1.10
N LEU A 77 0.11 9.83 -0.47
CA LEU A 77 -0.96 9.13 -1.17
C LEU A 77 -2.30 9.74 -0.78
N PHE A 78 -3.08 10.16 -1.78
CA PHE A 78 -4.42 10.69 -1.61
C PHE A 78 -5.41 9.96 -2.53
N GLU A 79 -6.46 9.41 -1.93
CA GLU A 79 -7.57 8.84 -2.70
C GLU A 79 -8.70 9.86 -2.84
N ILE A 80 -9.09 10.11 -4.09
CA ILE A 80 -10.32 10.79 -4.46
C ILE A 80 -11.49 9.86 -4.14
N VAL A 81 -12.26 10.20 -3.12
CA VAL A 81 -13.49 9.49 -2.76
C VAL A 81 -14.69 10.41 -3.04
N PRO A 82 -15.63 10.01 -3.91
CA PRO A 82 -16.88 10.73 -4.08
C PRO A 82 -17.71 10.77 -2.79
N VAL A 83 -18.42 11.87 -2.52
CA VAL A 83 -19.38 11.96 -1.41
C VAL A 83 -20.49 10.92 -1.58
N LYS A 84 -20.98 10.77 -2.81
CA LYS A 84 -21.92 9.71 -3.20
C LYS A 84 -21.15 8.61 -3.91
N ALA A 85 -21.02 7.45 -3.27
CA ALA A 85 -20.37 6.30 -3.86
C ALA A 85 -21.06 5.88 -5.18
N TYR A 86 -20.24 5.47 -6.15
CA TYR A 86 -20.72 4.81 -7.36
C TYR A 86 -21.28 3.42 -7.01
N SER A 87 -22.21 2.94 -7.85
CA SER A 87 -22.71 1.56 -7.77
C SER A 87 -21.55 0.55 -7.90
N ASP A 88 -21.72 -0.66 -7.38
CA ASP A 88 -20.80 -1.79 -7.62
C ASP A 88 -21.11 -2.53 -8.93
N ASP A 89 -22.27 -2.29 -9.53
CA ASP A 89 -22.65 -2.79 -10.84
C ASP A 89 -21.98 -2.01 -11.99
N TYR A 90 -21.28 -2.72 -12.88
CA TYR A 90 -20.49 -2.12 -13.95
C TYR A 90 -21.34 -1.32 -14.94
N ASP A 91 -22.44 -1.92 -15.42
CA ASP A 91 -23.28 -1.29 -16.44
C ASP A 91 -23.93 -0.02 -15.88
N THR A 92 -24.38 -0.07 -14.62
CA THR A 92 -24.89 1.09 -13.90
C THR A 92 -23.85 2.22 -13.82
N VAL A 93 -22.59 1.90 -13.52
CA VAL A 93 -21.51 2.90 -13.44
C VAL A 93 -21.16 3.47 -14.80
N VAL A 94 -21.13 2.63 -15.84
CA VAL A 94 -20.89 3.07 -17.22
C VAL A 94 -21.96 4.05 -17.67
N ASP A 95 -23.23 3.76 -17.38
CA ASP A 95 -24.34 4.65 -17.76
C ASP A 95 -24.36 5.93 -16.92
N GLN A 96 -24.08 5.85 -15.62
CA GLN A 96 -23.89 7.04 -14.79
C GLN A 96 -22.75 7.92 -15.32
N ALA A 97 -21.59 7.34 -15.64
CA ALA A 97 -20.43 8.08 -16.14
C ALA A 97 -20.71 8.77 -17.49
N LYS A 98 -21.42 8.10 -18.41
CA LYS A 98 -21.87 8.70 -19.68
C LYS A 98 -22.79 9.90 -19.43
N GLN A 99 -23.72 9.79 -18.47
CA GLN A 99 -24.63 10.88 -18.15
C GLN A 99 -23.88 12.05 -17.49
N GLU A 100 -23.00 11.78 -16.53
CA GLU A 100 -22.15 12.79 -15.90
C GLU A 100 -21.28 13.52 -16.93
N GLN A 101 -20.74 12.82 -17.94
CA GLN A 101 -19.99 13.44 -19.04
C GLN A 101 -20.86 14.37 -19.88
N LYS A 102 -22.05 13.91 -20.31
CA LYS A 102 -23.01 14.72 -21.09
C LYS A 102 -23.39 16.01 -20.35
N ASP A 103 -23.63 15.89 -19.04
CA ASP A 103 -24.04 17.00 -18.19
C ASP A 103 -22.87 17.87 -17.73
N LYS A 104 -21.63 17.51 -18.11
CA LYS A 104 -20.39 18.10 -17.58
C LYS A 104 -20.35 18.11 -16.05
N ALA A 105 -20.98 17.13 -15.41
CA ALA A 105 -21.04 17.00 -13.97
C ALA A 105 -19.62 16.86 -13.38
N ARG A 106 -19.46 17.35 -12.15
CA ARG A 106 -18.26 17.21 -11.35
C ARG A 106 -18.69 16.69 -9.98
N PRO A 107 -18.70 15.36 -9.79
CA PRO A 107 -19.09 14.77 -8.52
C PRO A 107 -18.31 15.39 -7.36
N GLN A 108 -19.02 15.71 -6.28
CA GLN A 108 -18.38 16.25 -5.08
C GLN A 108 -17.51 15.16 -4.43
N ILE A 109 -16.32 15.56 -3.97
CA ILE A 109 -15.36 14.69 -3.28
C ILE A 109 -15.46 14.90 -1.77
N ALA A 110 -15.23 13.83 -1.00
CA ALA A 110 -15.42 13.81 0.44
C ALA A 110 -14.29 14.48 1.24
N TYR A 111 -13.09 14.58 0.64
CA TYR A 111 -11.87 15.07 1.30
C TYR A 111 -11.14 16.05 0.40
N HIS A 112 -10.30 16.89 1.00
CA HIS A 112 -9.49 17.86 0.29
C HIS A 112 -8.00 17.73 0.64
N ILE A 113 -7.18 18.37 -0.19
CA ILE A 113 -5.74 18.47 -0.01
C ILE A 113 -5.45 19.93 0.26
N ASP A 114 -4.93 20.23 1.45
CA ASP A 114 -4.44 21.56 1.76
C ASP A 114 -3.04 21.73 1.17
N HIS A 115 -2.72 22.94 0.72
CA HIS A 115 -1.37 23.31 0.28
C HIS A 115 -0.81 22.45 -0.86
N LEU A 116 -1.59 22.23 -1.92
CA LEU A 116 -1.14 21.54 -3.14
C LEU A 116 0.14 22.14 -3.75
N ASP A 117 0.40 23.43 -3.52
CA ASP A 117 1.59 24.17 -3.95
C ASP A 117 2.90 23.66 -3.34
N LYS A 118 2.86 22.86 -2.27
CA LYS A 118 4.05 22.28 -1.63
C LYS A 118 4.63 21.08 -2.39
N TYR A 119 3.86 20.49 -3.30
CA TYR A 119 4.31 19.34 -4.08
C TYR A 119 4.94 19.79 -5.38
N GLN A 120 6.15 19.28 -5.67
CA GLN A 120 6.85 19.54 -6.92
C GLN A 120 6.33 18.65 -8.05
N THR A 121 5.85 17.45 -7.72
CA THR A 121 5.31 16.50 -8.68
C THR A 121 3.99 15.95 -8.18
N ILE A 122 2.97 15.96 -9.04
CA ILE A 122 1.67 15.37 -8.75
C ILE A 122 1.38 14.31 -9.81
N TYR A 123 1.31 13.05 -9.37
CA TYR A 123 0.83 11.93 -10.17
C TYR A 123 -0.68 11.83 -10.03
N VAL A 124 -1.40 11.69 -11.14
CA VAL A 124 -2.85 11.54 -11.16
C VAL A 124 -3.23 10.20 -11.79
N GLY A 125 -3.91 9.35 -11.04
CA GLY A 125 -4.35 8.02 -11.47
C GLY A 125 -5.87 7.88 -11.50
N TYR A 126 -6.42 7.35 -12.58
CA TYR A 126 -7.85 7.02 -12.66
C TYR A 126 -8.05 5.83 -13.60
N PRO A 127 -9.12 5.03 -13.40
CA PRO A 127 -9.46 3.95 -14.32
C PRO A 127 -9.77 4.49 -15.72
N LYS A 128 -9.28 3.80 -16.75
CA LYS A 128 -9.74 4.02 -18.13
C LYS A 128 -11.17 3.53 -18.25
N MET A 129 -12.11 4.45 -18.27
CA MET A 129 -13.51 4.17 -18.61
C MET A 129 -13.65 4.25 -20.14
N GLU A 130 -14.44 3.37 -20.75
CA GLU A 130 -14.57 3.24 -22.21
C GLU A 130 -15.07 4.51 -22.93
N TYR A 131 -15.59 5.48 -22.16
CA TYR A 131 -16.10 6.77 -22.65
C TYR A 131 -15.39 7.98 -22.04
N SER A 132 -14.25 7.78 -21.37
CA SER A 132 -13.44 8.87 -20.82
C SER A 132 -12.38 9.31 -21.85
N LEU A 133 -12.42 10.62 -22.17
CA LEU A 133 -11.70 11.42 -23.19
C LEU A 133 -12.45 11.59 -24.52
#